data_AF-A0A3A8YCB2-F1
#
_entry.id   AF-A0A3A8YCB2-F1
#
_cell.length_a   1.000
_cell.length_b   1.000
_cell.length_c   1.000
_cell.angle_alpha   90.00
_cell.angle_beta   90.00
_cell.angle_gamma   90.00
#
_symmetry.space_group_name_H-M   'P 1'
#
loop_
_entity.id
_entity.type
_entity.pdbx_description
1 polymer ?
#
loop_
_entity_poly.entity_id
_entity_poly.type
_entity_poly.pdbx_seq_one_letter_code
_entity_poly.pdbx_strand_id
1 'polypeptide(L)'
;MTFKRVEDFDELDTESIYWVAVSGVPKRFVHEAERIDGSNYSGECFGVCIQHDKKTGEFAVIEDTPGHSLYYVDNLGYRHWLGYRLSGQKLEKIIGRIRMLIGEECGEK
;
A
#
# COMPACT_ATOMS: atom_id res chain seq x y z
N MET A 1 -1.70 11.00 -4.75
CA MET A 1 -1.44 9.83 -3.91
C MET A 1 0.03 9.80 -3.52
N THR A 2 0.29 9.68 -2.23
CA THR A 2 1.61 9.84 -1.61
C THR A 2 1.78 8.82 -0.49
N PHE A 3 3.00 8.31 -0.31
CA PHE A 3 3.37 7.46 0.82
C PHE A 3 3.13 8.18 2.15
N LYS A 4 2.57 7.48 3.14
CA LYS A 4 2.48 7.97 4.53
C LYS A 4 3.44 7.21 5.43
N ARG A 5 3.23 5.90 5.54
CA ARG A 5 4.02 4.96 6.36
C ARG A 5 3.79 3.53 5.87
N VAL A 6 4.66 2.62 6.29
CA VAL A 6 4.37 1.19 6.29
C VAL A 6 3.52 0.92 7.54
N GLU A 7 2.33 0.35 7.37
CA GLU A 7 1.46 -0.06 8.47
C GLU A 7 1.91 -1.39 9.07
N ASP A 8 2.27 -2.32 8.19
CA ASP A 8 2.59 -3.69 8.53
C ASP A 8 3.45 -4.31 7.43
N PHE A 9 4.13 -5.40 7.73
CA PHE A 9 4.83 -6.20 6.74
C PHE A 9 4.78 -7.69 7.06
N ASP A 10 4.58 -8.50 6.02
CA ASP A 10 4.68 -9.96 6.10
C ASP A 10 6.04 -10.39 5.57
N GLU A 11 6.82 -11.05 6.42
CA GLU A 11 8.12 -11.59 6.06
C GLU A 11 7.97 -13.06 5.65
N LEU A 12 8.17 -13.37 4.37
CA LEU A 12 8.11 -14.73 3.81
C LEU A 12 9.52 -15.20 3.43
N ASP A 13 9.72 -16.49 3.17
CA ASP A 13 11.07 -17.04 2.92
C ASP A 13 11.80 -16.36 1.74
N THR A 14 11.08 -16.09 0.65
CA THR A 14 11.66 -15.53 -0.57
C THR A 14 11.27 -14.09 -0.85
N GLU A 15 10.32 -13.55 -0.10
CA GLU A 15 9.75 -12.24 -0.35
C GLU A 15 9.32 -11.55 0.94
N SER A 16 9.17 -10.23 0.87
CA SER A 16 8.53 -9.43 1.92
C SER A 16 7.36 -8.69 1.31
N ILE A 17 6.23 -8.63 2.01
CA ILE A 17 5.05 -7.90 1.59
C ILE A 17 4.86 -6.71 2.51
N TYR A 18 4.87 -5.50 1.96
CA TYR A 18 4.70 -4.26 2.70
C TYR A 18 3.30 -3.70 2.49
N TRP A 19 2.55 -3.54 3.59
CA TRP A 19 1.26 -2.86 3.61
C TRP A 19 1.49 -1.37 3.84
N VAL A 20 1.27 -0.57 2.82
CA VAL A 20 1.65 0.85 2.81
C VAL A 20 0.41 1.72 2.87
N ALA A 21 0.27 2.54 3.91
CA ALA A 21 -0.76 3.57 3.92
C ALA A 21 -0.41 4.73 3.00
N VAL A 22 -1.43 5.24 2.31
CA VAL A 22 -1.31 6.31 1.32
C VAL A 22 -2.33 7.42 1.57
N SER A 23 -1.94 8.66 1.27
CA SER A 23 -2.82 9.84 1.33
C SER A 23 -3.02 10.45 -0.05
N GLY A 24 -3.94 11.41 -0.16
CA GLY A 24 -4.18 12.15 -1.40
C GLY A 24 -4.70 11.25 -2.53
N VAL A 25 -5.59 10.33 -2.19
CA VAL A 25 -6.29 9.46 -3.15
C VAL A 25 -7.28 10.29 -3.99
N PRO A 26 -7.49 9.95 -5.27
CA PRO A 26 -8.48 10.64 -6.11
C PRO A 26 -9.88 10.63 -5.49
N LYS A 27 -10.61 11.76 -5.59
CA LYS A 27 -11.95 11.95 -4.99
C LYS A 27 -12.95 10.83 -5.29
N ARG A 28 -12.88 10.23 -6.48
CA ARG A 28 -13.76 9.11 -6.85
C ARG A 28 -13.67 7.92 -5.86
N PHE A 29 -12.47 7.64 -5.36
CA PHE A 29 -12.23 6.56 -4.39
C PHE A 29 -12.58 6.97 -2.96
N VAL A 30 -12.51 8.27 -2.66
CA VAL A 30 -13.05 8.81 -1.40
C VAL A 30 -14.56 8.56 -1.35
N HIS A 31 -15.28 8.92 -2.41
CA HIS A 31 -16.73 8.69 -2.48
C HIS A 31 -17.10 7.20 -2.46
N GLU A 32 -16.25 6.34 -3.02
CA GLU A 32 -16.44 4.89 -2.95
C GLU A 32 -16.26 4.37 -1.52
N ALA A 33 -15.23 4.81 -0.81
CA ALA A 33 -15.03 4.47 0.60
C ALA A 33 -16.14 5.03 1.51
N GLU A 34 -16.60 6.26 1.27
CA GLU A 34 -17.77 6.84 1.96
C GLU A 34 -19.03 5.99 1.74
N ARG A 35 -19.19 5.39 0.56
CA ARG A 35 -20.31 4.46 0.29
C ARG A 35 -20.15 3.10 0.96
N ILE A 36 -18.91 2.62 1.10
CA ILE A 36 -18.59 1.34 1.76
C ILE A 36 -18.85 1.45 3.28
N ASP A 37 -18.34 2.51 3.90
CA ASP A 37 -18.23 2.60 5.36
C ASP A 37 -19.22 3.60 6.00
N GLY A 38 -19.92 4.39 5.17
CA GLY A 38 -20.94 5.33 5.61
C GLY A 38 -20.42 6.31 6.67
N SER A 39 -21.09 6.33 7.83
CA SER A 39 -20.72 7.19 8.95
C SER A 39 -19.39 6.81 9.63
N ASN A 40 -18.86 5.61 9.37
CA ASN A 40 -17.58 5.15 9.93
C ASN A 40 -16.39 5.45 9.03
N TYR A 41 -16.62 6.07 7.86
CA TYR A 41 -15.57 6.40 6.91
C TYR A 41 -14.40 7.13 7.56
N SER A 42 -13.19 6.69 7.22
CA SER A 42 -11.94 7.33 7.61
C SER A 42 -11.02 7.53 6.41
N GLY A 43 -10.63 8.77 6.15
CA GLY A 43 -9.66 9.09 5.09
C GLY A 43 -8.25 8.53 5.31
N GLU A 44 -8.01 7.90 6.45
CA GLU A 44 -6.72 7.34 6.84
C GLU A 44 -6.56 5.86 6.48
N CYS A 45 -7.63 5.19 6.04
CA CYS A 45 -7.68 3.73 5.82
C CYS A 45 -7.36 3.29 4.38
N PHE A 46 -6.73 4.16 3.58
CA PHE A 46 -6.30 3.81 2.23
C PHE A 46 -4.88 3.26 2.22
N GLY A 47 -4.64 2.22 1.43
CA GLY A 47 -3.31 1.66 1.27
C GLY A 47 -3.06 0.98 -0.08
N VAL A 48 -1.80 0.63 -0.30
CA VAL A 48 -1.35 -0.21 -1.41
C VAL A 48 -0.46 -1.31 -0.85
N CYS A 49 -0.35 -2.41 -1.58
CA CYS A 49 0.47 -3.54 -1.17
C CYS A 49 1.67 -3.68 -2.10
N ILE A 50 2.88 -3.75 -1.54
CA ILE A 50 4.14 -3.82 -2.30
C ILE A 50 4.87 -5.10 -1.93
N GLN A 51 5.13 -5.94 -2.92
CA GLN A 51 5.99 -7.11 -2.79
C GLN A 51 7.45 -6.72 -3.04
N HIS A 52 8.36 -7.33 -2.31
CA HIS A 52 9.80 -7.28 -2.49
C HIS A 52 10.34 -8.70 -2.64
N ASP A 53 10.89 -9.05 -3.79
CA ASP A 53 11.60 -10.31 -3.98
C ASP A 53 13.00 -10.19 -3.38
N LYS A 54 13.30 -11.01 -2.37
CA LYS A 54 14.58 -10.95 -1.63
C LYS A 54 15.76 -11.48 -2.43
N LYS A 55 15.53 -12.33 -3.44
CA LYS A 55 16.58 -12.91 -4.27
C LYS A 55 17.03 -11.93 -5.34
N THR A 56 16.09 -11.25 -5.99
CA THR A 56 16.39 -10.28 -7.06
C THR A 56 16.53 -8.86 -6.54
N GLY A 57 15.96 -8.54 -5.38
CA GLY A 57 15.85 -7.18 -4.85
C GLY A 57 14.80 -6.32 -5.57
N GLU A 58 13.99 -6.93 -6.42
CA GLU A 58 12.96 -6.26 -7.21
C GLU A 58 11.70 -6.01 -6.38
N PHE A 59 11.01 -4.91 -6.70
CA PHE A 59 9.77 -4.53 -6.04
C PHE A 59 8.63 -4.48 -7.06
N ALA A 60 7.46 -4.96 -6.65
CA ALA A 60 6.26 -4.96 -7.47
C ALA A 60 5.04 -4.53 -6.64
N VAL A 61 4.05 -3.93 -7.30
CA VAL A 61 2.76 -3.70 -6.66
C VAL A 61 1.93 -4.97 -6.73
N ILE A 62 1.30 -5.35 -5.62
CA ILE A 62 0.31 -6.43 -5.59
C ILE A 62 -1.04 -5.86 -6.01
N GLU A 63 -1.71 -6.57 -6.91
CA GLU A 63 -3.07 -6.28 -7.36
C GLU A 63 -3.96 -7.49 -7.05
N ASP A 64 -5.14 -7.27 -6.47
CA ASP A 64 -6.11 -8.35 -6.20
C ASP A 64 -6.70 -8.90 -7.51
N THR A 65 -6.99 -8.00 -8.44
CA THR A 65 -7.25 -8.29 -9.85
C THR A 65 -6.55 -7.22 -10.71
N PRO A 66 -6.26 -7.49 -11.99
CA PRO A 66 -5.52 -6.55 -12.83
C PRO A 66 -6.08 -5.12 -12.78
N GLY A 67 -5.23 -4.16 -12.41
CA GLY A 67 -5.59 -2.74 -12.26
C GLY A 67 -6.25 -2.36 -10.93
N HIS A 68 -6.35 -3.27 -9.96
CA HIS A 68 -6.88 -3.02 -8.61
C HIS A 68 -5.75 -3.09 -7.59
N SER A 69 -5.00 -1.99 -7.46
CA SER A 69 -3.81 -1.93 -6.61
C SER A 69 -3.99 -1.06 -5.36
N LEU A 70 -5.10 -0.34 -5.24
CA LEU A 70 -5.46 0.48 -4.09
C LEU A 70 -6.49 -0.28 -3.27
N TYR A 71 -6.39 -0.26 -1.95
CA TYR A 71 -7.44 -0.77 -1.08
C TYR A 71 -7.91 0.28 -0.08
N TYR A 72 -9.13 0.11 0.39
CA TYR A 72 -9.69 0.78 1.55
C TYR A 72 -10.01 -0.27 2.62
N VAL A 73 -9.61 -0.04 3.86
CA VAL A 73 -9.98 -0.89 5.01
C VAL A 73 -11.20 -0.29 5.69
N ASP A 74 -12.31 -1.03 5.73
CA ASP A 74 -13.52 -0.57 6.42
C ASP A 74 -13.41 -0.72 7.95
N ASN A 75 -14.41 -0.20 8.67
CA ASN A 75 -14.45 -0.27 10.14
C ASN A 75 -14.56 -1.71 10.70
N LEU A 76 -14.85 -2.71 9.86
CA LEU A 76 -14.86 -4.12 10.24
C LEU A 76 -13.51 -4.80 9.97
N GLY A 77 -12.55 -4.08 9.39
CA GLY A 77 -11.23 -4.59 9.03
C GLY A 77 -11.19 -5.26 7.65
N TYR A 78 -12.26 -5.21 6.86
CA TYR A 78 -12.25 -5.79 5.52
C TYR A 78 -11.58 -4.87 4.51
N ARG A 79 -10.73 -5.47 3.67
CA ARG A 79 -10.05 -4.77 2.58
C ARG A 79 -10.91 -4.79 1.32
N HIS A 80 -11.25 -3.61 0.83
CA HIS A 80 -11.97 -3.40 -0.42
C HIS A 80 -10.99 -2.90 -1.48
N TRP A 81 -10.69 -3.73 -2.46
CA TRP A 81 -9.76 -3.40 -3.54
C TRP A 81 -10.46 -2.55 -4.61
N LEU A 82 -9.85 -1.42 -4.94
CA LEU A 82 -10.39 -0.37 -5.78
C LEU A 82 -9.61 -0.31 -7.10
N GLY A 83 -10.33 -0.07 -8.20
CA GLY A 83 -9.83 -0.01 -9.58
C GLY A 83 -8.90 1.19 -9.83
N TYR A 84 -7.71 1.14 -9.25
CA TYR A 84 -6.65 2.12 -9.40
C TYR A 84 -5.37 1.42 -9.78
N ARG A 85 -4.81 1.82 -10.93
CA ARG A 85 -3.49 1.38 -11.37
C ARG A 85 -2.42 2.33 -10.85
N LEU A 86 -1.52 1.82 -10.01
CA LEU A 86 -0.38 2.58 -9.54
C LEU A 86 0.60 2.83 -10.69
N SER A 87 0.82 4.10 -11.03
CA SER A 87 1.83 4.49 -12.02
C SER A 87 3.25 4.18 -11.52
N GLY A 88 4.15 3.76 -12.41
CA GLY A 88 5.56 3.48 -12.08
C GLY A 88 6.25 4.60 -11.29
N GLN A 89 6.06 5.87 -11.67
CA GLN A 89 6.64 7.01 -10.93
C GLN A 89 6.19 7.11 -9.45
N LYS A 90 4.96 6.67 -9.13
CA LYS A 90 4.47 6.66 -7.75
C LYS A 90 4.99 5.44 -7.01
N LEU A 91 5.06 4.29 -7.69
CA LEU A 91 5.66 3.07 -7.17
C LEU A 91 7.12 3.30 -6.77
N GLU A 92 7.95 3.88 -7.65
CA GLU A 92 9.35 4.20 -7.35
C GLU A 92 9.52 5.09 -6.11
N LYS A 93 8.63 6.07 -5.93
CA LYS A 93 8.65 6.92 -4.73
C LYS A 93 8.32 6.12 -3.46
N ILE A 94 7.37 5.20 -3.53
CA ILE A 94 7.02 4.33 -2.40
C ILE A 94 8.18 3.37 -2.10
N ILE A 95 8.74 2.72 -3.12
CA ILE A 95 9.91 1.84 -3.00
C ILE A 95 11.08 2.57 -2.35
N GLY A 96 11.36 3.80 -2.77
CA GLY A 96 12.41 4.62 -2.17
C GLY A 96 12.23 4.80 -0.65
N ARG A 97 10.98 4.96 -0.18
CA ARG A 97 10.68 5.06 1.25
C ARG A 97 10.81 3.72 1.97
N ILE A 98 10.37 2.62 1.35
CA ILE A 98 10.54 1.27 1.91
C ILE A 98 12.02 0.92 2.03
N ARG A 99 12.84 1.20 1.00
CA ARG A 99 14.29 0.95 1.04
C ARG A 99 15.00 1.73 2.15
N MET A 100 14.58 2.96 2.42
CA MET A 100 15.12 3.72 3.55
C MET A 100 14.85 3.00 4.87
N LEU A 101 13.64 2.49 5.08
CA LEU A 101 13.28 1.73 6.28
C LEU A 101 14.11 0.45 6.43
N ILE A 102 14.24 -0.34 5.35
CA ILE A 102 15.08 -1.56 5.35
C ILE A 102 16.55 -1.21 5.65
N GLY A 103 17.06 -0.11 5.08
CA GLY A 103 18.44 0.33 5.27
C GLY A 103 18.71 0.86 6.68
N GLU A 104 17.74 1.50 7.33
CA GLU A 104 17.82 1.97 8.72
C GLU A 104 17.86 0.79 9.70
N GLU A 105 17.10 -0.28 9.46
CA GLU A 105 17.16 -1.52 10.28
C GLU A 105 18.50 -2.27 10.16
N CYS A 106 19.22 -2.12 9.05
CA CYS A 106 20.58 -2.68 8.89
C CYS A 106 21.68 -1.82 9.52
N GLY A 107 21.35 -0.62 10.04
CA GLY A 107 22.30 0.36 10.57
C GLY A 107 22.56 0.29 12.08
N GLU A 108 21.79 -0.48 12.84
CA GLU A 108 22.03 -0.69 14.28
C GLU A 108 22.89 -1.94 14.52
N LYS A 109 24.21 -1.73 14.65
CA LYS A 109 25.16 -2.66 15.26
C LYS A 109 25.92 -1.97 16.38
#